data_AF-A0A0C9ZQK4-F1
#
_entry.id   AF-A0A0C9ZQK4-F1
#
_cell.length_a   1.000
_cell.length_b   1.000
_cell.length_c   1.000
_cell.angle_alpha   90.00
_cell.angle_beta   90.00
_cell.angle_gamma   90.00
#
_symmetry.space_group_name_H-M   'P 1'
#
loop_
_entity.id
_entity.type
_entity.pdbx_description
1 polymer ?
#
loop_
_entity_poly.entity_id
_entity_poly.type
_entity_poly.pdbx_seq_one_letter_code
_entity_poly.pdbx_strand_id
1 'polypeptide(L)'
;MEDVTEWASVSIGTVYNCYCWVMIALLQLHNDIIHFDPMEPEDQQEWDWVKQWVKSHSCPEWRGGFMCVDRSPFNLFQKLGWHGEGFYDCKSRYLLSAQVIILPHNLRIVDYVIRVPGSLHDSNVFSRTHIYHHPETFLGADEWIWANSAYPSLPWYVVPFK
;
A
#
# COMPACT_ATOMS: atom_id res chain seq x y z
N MET A 1 21.62 -8.52 13.84
CA MET A 1 21.86 -7.31 14.65
C MET A 1 23.35 -7.15 14.91
N GLU A 2 24.09 -8.24 15.12
CA GLU A 2 25.56 -8.27 15.21
C GLU A 2 26.27 -7.66 13.98
N ASP A 3 25.84 -8.00 12.76
CA ASP A 3 26.41 -7.39 11.53
C ASP A 3 26.28 -5.86 11.50
N VAL A 4 25.12 -5.34 11.94
CA VAL A 4 24.85 -3.89 11.95
C VAL A 4 25.68 -3.20 13.03
N THR A 5 25.88 -3.85 14.18
CA THR A 5 26.75 -3.32 15.24
C THR A 5 28.21 -3.28 14.83
N GLU A 6 28.67 -4.27 14.09
CA GLU A 6 30.04 -4.33 13.56
C GLU A 6 30.26 -3.20 12.54
N TRP A 7 29.32 -3.00 11.62
CA TRP A 7 29.37 -1.91 10.64
C TRP A 7 29.31 -0.52 11.27
N ALA A 8 28.42 -0.34 12.25
CA ALA A 8 28.22 0.95 12.91
C ALA A 8 29.22 1.22 14.05
N SER A 9 30.03 0.23 14.45
CA SER A 9 30.97 0.30 15.58
C SER A 9 30.30 0.75 16.89
N VAL A 10 29.06 0.32 17.14
CA VAL A 10 28.29 0.64 18.35
C VAL A 10 27.73 -0.62 19.01
N SER A 11 27.35 -0.53 20.29
CA SER A 11 26.79 -1.68 21.02
C SER A 11 25.43 -2.13 20.46
N ILE A 12 25.10 -3.42 20.65
CA ILE A 12 23.79 -4.00 20.28
C ILE A 12 22.63 -3.21 20.90
N GLY A 13 22.77 -2.80 22.17
CA GLY A 13 21.76 -1.99 22.86
C GLY A 13 21.55 -0.62 22.20
N THR A 14 22.62 0.00 21.70
CA THR A 14 22.54 1.27 20.97
C THR A 14 21.81 1.11 19.65
N VAL A 15 22.15 0.08 18.85
CA VAL A 15 21.45 -0.20 17.59
C VAL A 15 19.95 -0.46 17.82
N TYR A 16 19.62 -1.23 18.85
CA TYR A 16 18.23 -1.53 19.21
C TYR A 16 17.47 -0.25 19.59
N ASN A 17 18.03 0.59 20.45
CA ASN A 17 17.39 1.85 20.86
C ASN A 17 17.23 2.81 19.67
N CYS A 18 18.25 2.95 18.83
CA CYS A 18 18.15 3.76 17.61
C CYS A 18 17.05 3.24 16.67
N TYR A 19 16.99 1.92 16.47
CA TYR A 19 15.92 1.28 15.69
C TYR A 19 14.54 1.60 16.28
N CYS A 20 14.35 1.42 17.59
CA CYS A 20 13.08 1.74 18.25
C CYS A 20 12.70 3.21 18.11
N TRP A 21 13.64 4.14 18.28
CA TRP A 21 13.36 5.57 18.14
C TRP A 21 12.98 5.95 16.71
N VAL A 22 13.69 5.41 15.71
CA VAL A 22 13.34 5.63 14.29
C VAL A 22 11.96 5.06 14.00
N MET A 23 11.65 3.86 14.46
CA MET A 23 10.32 3.25 14.27
C MET A 23 9.23 4.07 14.95
N ILE A 24 9.43 4.56 16.17
CA ILE A 24 8.47 5.42 16.87
C ILE A 24 8.26 6.72 16.10
N ALA A 25 9.33 7.39 15.68
CA ALA A 25 9.24 8.63 14.92
C ALA A 25 8.49 8.43 13.59
N LEU A 26 8.76 7.34 12.88
CA LEU A 26 8.04 6.97 11.66
C LEU A 26 6.55 6.70 11.93
N LEU A 27 6.22 5.98 13.02
CA LEU A 27 4.83 5.70 13.40
C LEU A 27 4.07 6.95 13.88
N GLN A 28 4.75 7.90 14.50
CA GLN A 28 4.15 9.18 14.88
C GLN A 28 3.83 10.00 13.63
N LEU A 29 4.80 10.13 12.73
CA LEU A 29 4.64 10.86 11.48
C LEU A 29 3.66 10.19 10.51
N HIS A 30 3.51 8.87 10.62
CA HIS A 30 2.59 8.09 9.81
C HIS A 30 1.16 8.63 9.89
N ASN A 31 0.67 8.93 11.09
CA ASN A 31 -0.70 9.42 11.29
C ASN A 31 -0.90 10.86 10.83
N ASP A 32 0.17 11.60 10.54
CA ASP A 32 0.09 12.95 10.00
C ASP A 32 0.23 12.95 8.47
N ILE A 33 1.04 12.04 7.92
CA ILE A 33 1.34 11.97 6.47
C ILE A 33 0.44 11.00 5.73
N ILE A 34 0.15 9.85 6.34
CA ILE A 34 -0.69 8.78 5.78
C ILE A 34 -1.96 8.71 6.62
N HIS A 35 -2.62 9.86 6.72
CA HIS A 35 -3.97 9.98 7.22
C HIS A 35 -4.91 10.16 6.04
N PHE A 36 -5.95 9.35 5.99
CA PHE A 36 -7.05 9.54 5.08
C PHE A 36 -8.33 9.14 5.80
N ASP A 37 -9.17 10.12 6.14
CA ASP A 37 -10.46 9.90 6.76
C ASP A 37 -11.56 10.51 5.86
N PRO A 38 -12.40 9.68 5.22
CA PRO A 38 -13.48 10.18 4.36
C PRO A 38 -14.56 10.97 5.14
N MET A 39 -14.52 11.00 6.47
CA MET A 39 -15.37 11.87 7.29
C MET A 39 -14.81 13.30 7.40
N GLU A 40 -13.52 13.51 7.17
CA GLU A 40 -12.89 14.83 7.26
C GLU A 40 -13.22 15.68 6.02
N PRO A 41 -13.55 16.97 6.18
CA PRO A 41 -14.00 17.83 5.09
C PRO A 41 -12.92 18.08 4.03
N GLU A 42 -11.65 18.08 4.43
CA GLU A 42 -10.50 18.25 3.53
C GLU A 42 -10.37 17.05 2.57
N ASP A 43 -10.51 15.84 3.10
CA ASP A 43 -10.44 14.59 2.34
C ASP A 43 -11.68 14.39 1.44
N GLN A 44 -12.85 14.85 1.88
CA GLN A 44 -14.06 14.89 1.03
C GLN A 44 -13.89 15.83 -0.16
N GLN A 45 -13.26 17.00 0.05
CA GLN A 45 -12.96 17.92 -1.04
C GLN A 45 -11.96 17.30 -2.03
N GLU A 46 -10.94 16.60 -1.53
CA GLU A 46 -10.03 15.85 -2.40
C GLU A 46 -10.75 14.78 -3.22
N TRP A 47 -11.69 14.04 -2.62
CA TRP A 47 -12.50 13.05 -3.34
C TRP A 47 -13.27 13.64 -4.51
N ASP A 48 -13.92 14.77 -4.29
CA ASP A 48 -14.65 15.45 -5.36
C ASP A 48 -13.71 15.92 -6.47
N TRP A 49 -12.52 16.42 -6.12
CA TRP A 49 -11.49 16.76 -7.07
C TRP A 49 -10.97 15.55 -7.85
N VAL A 50 -10.74 14.41 -7.21
CA VAL A 50 -10.29 13.20 -7.90
C VAL A 50 -11.35 12.74 -8.88
N LYS A 51 -12.62 12.70 -8.48
CA LYS A 51 -13.73 12.32 -9.35
C LYS A 51 -13.87 13.26 -10.55
N GLN A 52 -13.67 14.56 -10.35
CA GLN A 52 -13.63 15.54 -11.44
C GLN A 52 -12.42 15.34 -12.36
N TRP A 53 -11.24 15.06 -11.79
CA TRP A 53 -10.01 14.80 -12.52
C TRP A 53 -10.12 13.55 -13.38
N VAL A 54 -10.66 12.46 -12.82
CA VAL A 54 -10.92 11.21 -13.56
C VAL A 54 -11.87 11.48 -14.71
N LYS A 55 -12.98 12.18 -14.46
CA LYS A 55 -13.93 12.55 -15.51
C LYS A 55 -13.30 13.37 -16.64
N SER A 56 -12.34 14.25 -16.35
CA SER A 56 -11.69 15.10 -17.35
C SER A 56 -10.57 14.38 -18.12
N HIS A 57 -9.89 13.41 -17.52
CA HIS A 57 -8.78 12.67 -18.13
C HIS A 57 -9.18 11.31 -18.73
N SER A 58 -10.40 10.84 -18.45
CA SER A 58 -10.94 9.58 -18.98
C SER A 58 -12.33 9.78 -19.61
N CYS A 59 -13.35 9.01 -19.20
CA CYS A 59 -14.73 9.18 -19.65
C CYS A 59 -15.68 9.39 -18.45
N PRO A 60 -16.84 10.05 -18.62
CA PRO A 60 -17.79 10.30 -17.53
C PRO A 60 -18.23 9.05 -16.77
N GLU A 61 -18.32 7.92 -17.45
CA GLU A 61 -18.67 6.61 -16.90
C GLU A 61 -17.60 6.09 -15.93
N TRP A 62 -16.36 6.57 -16.02
CA TRP A 62 -15.25 6.14 -15.17
C TRP A 62 -15.12 6.94 -13.89
N ARG A 63 -15.97 7.96 -13.69
CA ARG A 63 -15.94 8.84 -12.49
C ARG A 63 -16.03 8.07 -11.17
N GLY A 64 -16.73 6.93 -11.15
CA GLY A 64 -16.84 6.09 -9.95
C GLY A 64 -15.53 5.39 -9.56
N GLY A 65 -14.61 5.23 -10.51
CA GLY A 65 -13.28 4.70 -10.28
C GLY A 65 -12.27 5.82 -10.00
N PHE A 66 -11.90 6.03 -8.74
CA PHE A 66 -11.01 7.15 -8.37
C PHE A 66 -9.81 6.74 -7.52
N MET A 67 -9.67 5.45 -7.21
CA MET A 67 -8.52 4.90 -6.52
C MET A 67 -7.85 3.83 -7.39
N CYS A 68 -6.54 3.74 -7.28
CA CYS A 68 -5.73 2.71 -7.95
C CYS A 68 -5.02 1.87 -6.90
N VAL A 69 -5.03 0.55 -7.09
CA VAL A 69 -4.23 -0.36 -6.26
C VAL A 69 -3.22 -1.10 -7.10
N ASP A 70 -1.97 -1.06 -6.65
CA ASP A 70 -0.90 -1.83 -7.26
C ASP A 70 0.11 -2.33 -6.23
N ARG A 71 0.80 -3.41 -6.59
CA ARG A 71 1.83 -4.01 -5.77
C ARG A 71 3.21 -3.58 -6.25
N SER A 72 3.94 -2.91 -5.37
CA SER A 72 5.31 -2.47 -5.60
C SER A 72 6.31 -3.42 -4.93
N PRO A 73 7.17 -4.12 -5.69
CA PRO A 73 8.22 -4.98 -5.15
C PRO A 73 9.49 -4.18 -4.79
N PHE A 74 10.07 -4.49 -3.63
CA PHE A 74 11.38 -4.05 -3.17
C PHE A 74 12.34 -5.24 -3.16
N ASN A 75 13.43 -5.15 -3.94
CA ASN A 75 14.44 -6.18 -3.97
C ASN A 75 15.22 -6.22 -2.65
N LEU A 76 15.33 -7.42 -2.06
CA LEU A 76 16.20 -7.67 -0.93
C LEU A 76 17.54 -8.15 -1.47
N PHE A 77 18.63 -7.56 -0.96
CA PHE A 77 19.99 -7.96 -1.32
C PHE A 77 20.31 -9.41 -0.90
N GLN A 78 19.75 -9.84 0.24
CA GLN A 78 20.01 -11.16 0.82
C GLN A 78 18.73 -11.80 1.39
N LYS A 79 18.77 -13.12 1.50
CA LYS A 79 17.72 -13.92 2.15
C LYS A 79 17.56 -13.47 3.60
N LEU A 80 16.32 -13.24 4.02
CA LEU A 80 16.02 -12.96 5.43
C LEU A 80 16.19 -14.23 6.28
N GLY A 81 16.76 -14.08 7.48
CA GLY A 81 16.97 -15.21 8.39
C GLY A 81 15.66 -15.85 8.87
N TRP A 82 14.59 -15.07 9.02
CA TRP A 82 13.27 -15.54 9.42
C TRP A 82 12.37 -15.77 8.19
N HIS A 83 11.89 -17.00 7.98
CA HIS A 83 11.05 -17.39 6.83
C HIS A 83 11.57 -16.94 5.44
N GLY A 84 12.89 -16.90 5.25
CA GLY A 84 13.53 -16.38 4.03
C GLY A 84 13.00 -16.95 2.71
N GLU A 85 12.55 -18.20 2.69
CA GLU A 85 11.92 -18.84 1.52
C GLU A 85 10.60 -18.17 1.11
N GLY A 86 9.82 -17.63 2.05
CA GLY A 86 8.55 -16.96 1.74
C GLY A 86 8.74 -15.67 0.92
N PHE A 87 9.94 -15.07 1.00
CA PHE A 87 10.29 -13.88 0.24
C PHE A 87 10.85 -14.19 -1.14
N TYR A 88 11.07 -15.46 -1.47
CA TYR A 88 11.56 -15.87 -2.77
C TYR A 88 10.40 -15.89 -3.78
N ASP A 89 10.49 -15.05 -4.80
CA ASP A 89 9.46 -14.91 -5.83
C ASP A 89 9.63 -15.93 -6.98
N CYS A 90 8.63 -16.02 -7.86
CA CYS A 90 8.69 -16.86 -9.06
C CYS A 90 9.75 -16.41 -10.07
N LYS A 91 10.34 -15.22 -9.89
CA LYS A 91 11.46 -14.69 -10.68
C LYS A 91 12.81 -14.95 -10.02
N SER A 92 12.87 -15.85 -9.03
CA SER A 92 14.09 -16.25 -8.35
C SER A 92 14.82 -15.12 -7.62
N ARG A 93 14.06 -14.18 -7.04
CA ARG A 93 14.59 -13.05 -6.27
C ARG A 93 13.96 -12.98 -4.89
N TYR A 94 14.73 -12.53 -3.91
CA TYR A 94 14.18 -12.17 -2.61
C TYR A 94 13.51 -10.80 -2.71
N LEU A 95 12.21 -10.76 -2.48
CA LEU A 95 11.38 -9.56 -2.56
C LEU A 95 10.58 -9.35 -1.28
N LEU A 96 10.59 -8.13 -0.80
CA LEU A 96 9.56 -7.59 0.07
C LEU A 96 8.63 -6.76 -0.80
N SER A 97 7.32 -6.91 -0.70
CA SER A 97 6.41 -6.02 -1.42
C SER A 97 5.59 -5.17 -0.48
N ALA A 98 5.23 -3.97 -0.96
CA ALA A 98 4.13 -3.20 -0.43
C ALA A 98 3.02 -3.16 -1.48
N GLN A 99 1.79 -3.31 -1.02
CA GLN A 99 0.63 -2.97 -1.81
C GLN A 99 0.16 -1.59 -1.37
N VAL A 100 -0.04 -0.69 -2.32
CA VAL A 100 -0.39 0.70 -2.03
C VAL A 100 -1.64 1.05 -2.83
N ILE A 101 -2.59 1.69 -2.15
CA ILE A 101 -3.80 2.26 -2.72
C ILE A 101 -3.59 3.76 -2.75
N ILE A 102 -3.66 4.34 -3.95
CA ILE A 102 -3.36 5.74 -4.19
C ILE A 102 -4.50 6.44 -4.93
N LEU A 103 -4.54 7.77 -4.79
CA LEU A 103 -5.32 8.65 -5.65
C LEU A 103 -4.51 8.97 -6.92
N PRO A 104 -5.07 8.77 -8.13
CA PRO A 104 -4.32 8.92 -9.38
C PRO A 104 -3.90 10.36 -9.69
N HIS A 105 -4.58 11.36 -9.13
CA HIS A 105 -4.34 12.77 -9.45
C HIS A 105 -3.11 13.37 -8.75
N ASN A 106 -2.81 12.94 -7.51
CA ASN A 106 -1.73 13.49 -6.68
C ASN A 106 -0.81 12.42 -6.06
N LEU A 107 -1.07 11.13 -6.32
CA LEU A 107 -0.35 9.98 -5.75
C LEU A 107 -0.41 9.90 -4.21
N ARG A 108 -1.37 10.58 -3.57
CA ARG A 108 -1.59 10.48 -2.12
C ARG A 108 -1.97 9.05 -1.77
N ILE A 109 -1.35 8.52 -0.72
CA ILE A 109 -1.60 7.17 -0.21
C ILE A 109 -2.87 7.21 0.63
N VAL A 110 -3.85 6.38 0.27
CA VAL A 110 -5.11 6.21 1.00
C VAL A 110 -4.98 5.06 2.00
N ASP A 111 -4.43 3.94 1.54
CA ASP A 111 -4.27 2.73 2.34
C ASP A 111 -3.11 1.91 1.77
N TYR A 112 -2.47 1.10 2.60
CA TYR A 112 -1.36 0.27 2.17
C TYR A 112 -1.17 -0.94 3.08
N VAL A 113 -0.52 -1.97 2.53
CA VAL A 113 -0.06 -3.14 3.27
C VAL A 113 1.41 -3.35 2.97
N ILE A 114 2.25 -3.24 3.99
CA ILE A 114 3.70 -3.52 3.90
C ILE A 114 4.04 -4.95 4.33
N ARG A 115 5.28 -5.34 4.05
CA ARG A 115 5.90 -6.61 4.48
C ARG A 115 5.21 -7.85 3.93
N VAL A 116 4.76 -7.74 2.69
CA VAL A 116 4.11 -8.82 1.98
C VAL A 116 5.18 -9.73 1.40
N PRO A 117 5.18 -11.04 1.71
CA PRO A 117 6.12 -11.99 1.13
C PRO A 117 5.99 -12.02 -0.40
N GLY A 118 7.12 -12.04 -1.12
CA GLY A 118 7.16 -12.06 -2.59
C GLY A 118 6.27 -13.15 -3.22
N SER A 119 6.15 -14.30 -2.55
CA SER A 119 5.35 -15.45 -2.98
C SER A 119 3.82 -15.29 -2.85
N LEU A 120 3.34 -14.30 -2.09
CA LEU A 120 1.91 -14.14 -1.84
C LEU A 120 1.21 -13.55 -3.06
N HIS A 121 0.05 -14.10 -3.45
CA HIS A 121 -0.73 -13.60 -4.58
C HIS A 121 -1.43 -12.27 -4.24
N ASP A 122 -1.47 -11.33 -5.18
CA ASP A 122 -1.95 -9.95 -5.00
C ASP A 122 -3.35 -9.88 -4.35
N SER A 123 -4.24 -10.81 -4.69
CA SER A 123 -5.57 -10.92 -4.06
C SER A 123 -5.55 -11.17 -2.54
N ASN A 124 -4.63 -12.02 -2.05
CA ASN A 124 -4.49 -12.31 -0.62
C ASN A 124 -3.84 -11.13 0.12
N VAL A 125 -3.02 -10.36 -0.59
CA VAL A 125 -2.46 -9.13 -0.05
C VAL A 125 -3.54 -8.07 0.10
N PHE A 126 -4.39 -7.92 -0.92
CA PHE A 126 -5.49 -6.98 -0.90
C PHE A 126 -6.50 -7.29 0.19
N SER A 127 -6.74 -8.58 0.49
CA SER A 127 -7.64 -8.94 1.59
C SER A 127 -7.16 -8.55 2.99
N ARG A 128 -5.98 -7.93 3.10
CA ARG A 128 -5.41 -7.41 4.35
C ARG A 128 -5.46 -5.89 4.44
N THR A 129 -5.89 -5.20 3.39
CA THR A 129 -6.03 -3.74 3.39
C THR A 129 -7.23 -3.36 4.25
N HIS A 130 -7.18 -2.17 4.84
CA HIS A 130 -8.30 -1.64 5.61
C HIS A 130 -9.55 -1.44 4.73
N ILE A 131 -9.34 -0.98 3.49
CA ILE A 131 -10.39 -0.83 2.48
C ILE A 131 -11.11 -2.15 2.18
N TYR A 132 -10.42 -3.29 2.19
CA TYR A 132 -11.07 -4.58 1.94
C TYR A 132 -11.98 -4.99 3.10
N HIS A 133 -11.62 -4.65 4.33
CA HIS A 133 -12.40 -4.98 5.52
C HIS A 133 -13.58 -4.03 5.75
N HIS A 134 -13.45 -2.77 5.32
CA HIS A 134 -14.44 -1.71 5.52
C HIS A 134 -14.71 -0.91 4.23
N PRO A 135 -15.13 -1.57 3.12
CA PRO A 135 -15.30 -0.90 1.83
C PRO A 135 -16.36 0.22 1.90
N GLU A 136 -17.39 0.08 2.72
CA GLU A 136 -18.45 1.07 2.94
C GLU A 136 -17.96 2.40 3.52
N THR A 137 -16.79 2.41 4.18
CA THR A 137 -16.18 3.65 4.67
C THR A 137 -15.56 4.44 3.54
N PHE A 138 -15.03 3.77 2.50
CA PHE A 138 -14.24 4.39 1.42
C PHE A 138 -14.94 4.43 0.06
N LEU A 139 -16.03 3.70 -0.12
CA LEU A 139 -16.71 3.56 -1.41
C LEU A 139 -18.22 3.72 -1.22
N GLY A 140 -18.79 4.65 -1.98
CA GLY A 140 -20.23 4.75 -2.18
C GLY A 140 -20.81 3.65 -3.08
N ALA A 141 -22.13 3.68 -3.27
CA ALA A 141 -22.86 2.64 -4.02
C ALA A 141 -22.44 2.49 -5.50
N ASP A 142 -21.91 3.56 -6.11
CA ASP A 142 -21.50 3.60 -7.53
C ASP A 142 -19.99 3.87 -7.68
N GLU A 143 -19.19 3.45 -6.70
CA GLU A 143 -17.77 3.72 -6.63
C GLU A 143 -16.94 2.43 -6.59
N TRP A 144 -15.77 2.46 -7.20
CA TRP A 144 -14.90 1.29 -7.32
C TRP A 144 -13.41 1.65 -7.36
N ILE A 145 -12.58 0.62 -7.25
CA ILE A 145 -11.12 0.73 -7.30
C ILE A 145 -10.62 0.09 -8.60
N TRP A 146 -9.63 0.73 -9.22
CA TRP A 146 -8.91 0.16 -10.37
C TRP A 146 -7.76 -0.72 -9.91
N ALA A 147 -7.69 -1.93 -10.47
CA ALA A 147 -6.49 -2.75 -10.35
C ALA A 147 -6.27 -3.64 -11.58
N ASN A 148 -5.09 -4.25 -11.64
CA ASN A 148 -4.76 -5.26 -12.64
C ASN A 148 -5.58 -6.56 -12.41
N SER A 149 -5.61 -7.45 -13.40
CA SER A 149 -6.40 -8.70 -13.37
C SER A 149 -5.95 -9.75 -12.35
N ALA A 150 -4.84 -9.53 -11.62
CA ALA A 150 -4.38 -10.44 -10.57
C ALA A 150 -5.14 -10.25 -9.23
N TYR A 151 -6.03 -9.26 -9.16
CA TYR A 151 -6.89 -9.02 -7.99
C TYR A 151 -8.25 -9.74 -8.11
N PRO A 152 -8.94 -9.99 -6.99
CA PRO A 152 -10.18 -10.75 -7.01
C PRO A 152 -11.29 -9.90 -7.63
N SER A 153 -12.21 -10.54 -8.36
CA SER A 153 -13.38 -9.86 -8.91
C SER A 153 -14.39 -9.57 -7.80
N LEU A 154 -14.44 -8.31 -7.37
CA LEU A 154 -15.39 -7.81 -6.36
C LEU A 154 -16.39 -6.83 -7.00
N PRO A 155 -17.57 -6.60 -6.39
CA PRO A 155 -18.59 -5.69 -6.94
C PRO A 155 -18.10 -4.24 -7.11
N TRP A 156 -17.17 -3.82 -6.25
CA TRP A 156 -16.59 -2.48 -6.16
C TRP A 156 -15.16 -2.45 -6.73
N TYR A 157 -14.89 -3.33 -7.69
CA TYR A 157 -13.59 -3.53 -8.30
C TYR A 157 -13.70 -3.64 -9.82
N VAL A 158 -12.84 -2.92 -10.55
CA VAL A 158 -12.84 -2.91 -12.02
C VAL A 158 -11.42 -3.04 -12.56
N VAL A 159 -11.23 -3.93 -13.54
CA VAL A 159 -10.00 -4.03 -14.32
C VAL A 159 -10.10 -3.07 -15.51
N PRO A 160 -9.29 -2.01 -15.58
CA PRO A 160 -9.46 -0.97 -16.59
C PRO A 160 -9.10 -1.44 -18.02
N PHE A 161 -8.20 -2.41 -18.15
CA PHE A 161 -7.71 -2.90 -19.44
C PHE A 161 -7.67 -4.44 -19.44
N LYS A 162 -8.22 -5.05 -20.50
CA LYS A 162 -8.08 -6.47 -20.81
C LYS A 162 -7.24 -6.65 -22.07
#